data_AF-A0A3B0B0P5-F1
#
_entry.id   AF-A0A3B0B0P5-F1
#
_cell.length_a   1.000
_cell.length_b   1.000
_cell.length_c   1.000
_cell.angle_alpha   90.00
_cell.angle_beta   90.00
_cell.angle_gamma   90.00
#
_symmetry.space_group_name_H-M   'P 1'
#
loop_
_entity.id
_entity.type
_entity.pdbx_description
1 polymer ?
#
loop_
_entity_poly.entity_id
_entity_poly.type
_entity_poly.pdbx_seq_one_letter_code
_entity_poly.pdbx_strand_id
1 'polypeptide(L)'
;MNTRTATIRPHRRWRRLLVSVGALAVAGALAFAVQQSLAPASAAVPTGIPATVPTSESVGEPVGDVTGSVLAPSEADGVIRDGDQPTVFDVDREAIGKLDPALLEALQRAATDAAHDGVDVRVNSGWRSAALQDRMLQDAIAEYGSEAEAARWVATPATSAHVSGDAVDLGPLPALDWLAQRGWRYGLCQIYANESWHYELRPDAATDGCPEMYADPTEDPRMHP
;
A
#
# COMPACT_ATOMS: atom_id res chain seq x y z
N MET A 1 57.04 2.22 36.29
CA MET A 1 57.17 2.56 34.86
C MET A 1 56.77 1.35 34.02
N ASN A 2 55.72 1.48 33.21
CA ASN A 2 55.52 0.88 31.88
C ASN A 2 54.03 0.94 31.49
N THR A 3 53.66 2.01 30.78
CA THR A 3 52.35 2.16 30.13
C THR A 3 52.47 1.60 28.71
N ARG A 4 51.71 0.54 28.38
CA ARG A 4 51.60 0.03 27.00
C ARG A 4 50.47 0.78 26.28
N THR A 5 50.85 1.56 25.27
CA THR A 5 49.92 2.22 24.34
C THR A 5 49.45 1.20 23.29
N ALA A 6 48.15 0.89 23.25
CA ALA A 6 47.54 0.09 22.19
C ALA A 6 46.97 1.03 21.11
N THR A 7 47.52 0.95 19.89
CA THR A 7 47.03 1.68 18.71
C THR A 7 45.88 0.91 18.06
N ILE A 8 44.65 1.43 18.19
CA ILE A 8 43.47 0.89 17.50
C ILE A 8 43.42 1.46 16.07
N ARG A 9 43.62 0.60 15.06
CA ARG A 9 43.53 0.97 13.63
C ARG A 9 42.06 1.24 13.23
N PRO A 10 41.72 2.39 12.60
CA PRO A 10 40.32 2.78 12.35
C PRO A 10 39.68 2.20 11.07
N HIS A 11 40.40 1.45 10.25
CA HIS A 11 40.00 1.22 8.85
C HIS A 11 38.89 0.17 8.61
N ARG A 12 38.43 -0.59 9.61
CA ARG A 12 37.47 -1.70 9.38
C ARG A 12 36.00 -1.32 9.53
N ARG A 13 35.68 -0.24 10.25
CA ARG A 13 34.28 0.22 10.45
C ARG A 13 33.73 0.98 9.23
N TRP A 14 34.59 1.68 8.49
CA TRP A 14 34.19 2.51 7.36
C TRP A 14 33.80 1.71 6.12
N ARG A 15 34.39 0.53 5.90
CA ARG A 15 33.97 -0.37 4.79
C ARG A 15 32.59 -0.98 4.98
N ARG A 16 32.08 -1.08 6.22
CA ARG A 16 30.73 -1.62 6.48
C ARG A 16 29.64 -0.57 6.26
N LEU A 17 29.89 0.68 6.65
CA LEU A 17 28.98 1.81 6.41
C LEU A 17 28.75 2.11 4.92
N LEU A 18 29.78 1.97 4.08
CA LEU A 18 29.67 2.24 2.64
C LEU A 18 28.86 1.18 1.87
N VAL A 19 28.81 -0.06 2.34
CA VAL A 19 28.01 -1.13 1.70
C VAL A 19 26.52 -1.00 2.06
N SER A 20 26.21 -0.60 3.30
CA SER A 20 24.81 -0.40 3.74
C SER A 20 24.12 0.79 3.05
N VAL A 21 24.85 1.91 2.88
CA VAL A 21 24.30 3.10 2.20
C VAL A 21 24.12 2.85 0.70
N GLY A 22 24.99 2.06 0.08
CA GLY A 22 24.84 1.67 -1.32
C GLY A 22 23.61 0.79 -1.60
N ALA A 23 23.29 -0.16 -0.71
CA ALA A 23 22.14 -1.05 -0.88
C ALA A 23 20.79 -0.34 -0.71
N LEU A 24 20.68 0.57 0.26
CA LEU A 24 19.48 1.40 0.47
C LEU A 24 19.26 2.42 -0.67
N ALA A 25 20.33 2.97 -1.24
CA ALA A 25 20.22 3.89 -2.38
C ALA A 25 19.77 3.19 -3.68
N VAL A 26 20.12 1.91 -3.88
CA VAL A 26 19.68 1.14 -5.06
C VAL A 26 18.21 0.71 -4.93
N ALA A 27 17.76 0.30 -3.73
CA ALA A 27 16.35 -0.05 -3.50
C ALA A 27 15.41 1.18 -3.64
N GLY A 28 15.80 2.34 -3.10
CA GLY A 28 15.02 3.58 -3.25
C GLY A 28 14.98 4.14 -4.68
N ALA A 29 16.06 3.96 -5.47
CA ALA A 29 16.10 4.40 -6.86
C ALA A 29 15.26 3.51 -7.80
N LEU A 30 15.10 2.22 -7.49
CA LEU A 30 14.26 1.30 -8.27
C LEU A 30 12.77 1.54 -8.05
N ALA A 31 12.35 1.89 -6.83
CA ALA A 31 10.96 2.27 -6.55
C ALA A 31 10.56 3.59 -7.25
N PHE A 32 11.48 4.55 -7.39
CA PHE A 32 11.21 5.82 -8.07
C PHE A 32 11.16 5.72 -9.60
N ALA A 33 11.86 4.75 -10.20
CA ALA A 33 11.92 4.60 -11.66
C ALA A 33 10.66 3.97 -12.28
N VAL A 34 9.83 3.29 -11.49
CA VAL A 34 8.54 2.72 -11.93
C VAL A 34 7.50 3.83 -12.19
N GLN A 35 7.67 5.03 -11.63
CA GLN A 35 6.65 6.09 -11.64
C GLN A 35 6.77 7.13 -12.77
N GLN A 36 7.78 7.04 -13.66
CA GLN A 36 8.12 8.13 -14.60
C GLN A 36 8.10 7.76 -16.10
N SER A 37 7.67 6.54 -16.47
CA SER A 37 7.83 6.05 -17.85
C SER A 37 6.52 5.75 -18.59
N LEU A 38 5.56 6.68 -18.54
CA LEU A 38 4.50 6.78 -19.57
C LEU A 38 4.18 8.26 -19.85
N ALA A 39 5.09 8.97 -20.51
CA ALA A 39 4.76 10.23 -21.17
C ALA A 39 4.13 9.94 -22.55
N PRO A 40 2.97 10.51 -22.90
CA PRO A 40 2.43 10.39 -24.25
C PRO A 40 3.27 11.22 -25.22
N ALA A 41 3.89 10.56 -26.20
CA ALA A 41 4.55 11.24 -27.30
C ALA A 41 3.50 11.86 -28.24
N SER A 42 3.18 13.13 -28.05
CA SER A 42 2.49 13.94 -29.06
C SER A 42 3.45 14.24 -30.21
N ALA A 43 3.39 13.45 -31.28
CA ALA A 43 4.03 13.78 -32.54
C ALA A 43 3.03 14.45 -33.47
N ALA A 44 3.34 15.69 -33.86
CA ALA A 44 2.57 16.53 -34.75
C ALA A 44 2.47 15.95 -36.17
N VAL A 45 1.33 16.24 -36.80
CA VAL A 45 0.95 15.95 -38.19
C VAL A 45 1.91 16.61 -39.19
N PRO A 46 2.26 15.92 -40.29
CA PRO A 46 2.51 16.57 -41.56
C PRO A 46 1.45 16.18 -42.60
N THR A 47 0.79 17.19 -43.15
CA THR A 47 -0.08 17.14 -44.32
C THR A 47 0.72 16.80 -45.60
N GLY A 48 0.26 15.78 -46.34
CA GLY A 48 0.70 15.48 -47.70
C GLY A 48 -0.12 14.35 -48.34
N ILE A 49 -1.00 14.69 -49.28
CA ILE A 49 -1.84 13.84 -50.18
C ILE A 49 -1.13 13.83 -51.57
N PRO A 50 -1.19 12.81 -52.48
CA PRO A 50 -2.41 12.11 -52.92
C PRO A 50 -2.38 10.61 -53.30
N ALA A 51 -3.61 10.08 -53.43
CA ALA A 51 -4.11 8.98 -54.30
C ALA A 51 -3.54 7.57 -54.04
N THR A 52 -4.35 6.51 -53.87
CA THR A 52 -5.26 5.94 -54.88
C THR A 52 -6.17 4.89 -54.22
N VAL A 53 -7.44 4.80 -54.64
CA VAL A 53 -8.47 3.79 -54.27
C VAL A 53 -8.37 2.64 -55.30
N PRO A 54 -8.52 1.33 -54.97
CA PRO A 54 -9.84 0.76 -54.72
C PRO A 54 -10.01 -0.26 -53.58
N THR A 55 -11.22 -0.14 -53.03
CA THR A 55 -12.10 -1.06 -52.33
C THR A 55 -11.96 -2.55 -52.70
N SER A 56 -11.98 -3.42 -51.70
CA SER A 56 -12.63 -4.72 -51.78
C SER A 56 -13.18 -5.10 -50.40
N GLU A 57 -14.49 -5.26 -50.38
CA GLU A 57 -15.30 -5.74 -49.27
C GLU A 57 -14.93 -7.18 -48.88
N SER A 58 -14.94 -7.48 -47.59
CA SER A 58 -15.44 -8.77 -47.13
C SER A 58 -15.91 -8.66 -45.68
N VAL A 59 -17.22 -8.81 -45.54
CA VAL A 59 -17.97 -8.92 -44.29
C VAL A 59 -17.61 -10.26 -43.64
N GLY A 60 -17.12 -10.21 -42.40
CA GLY A 60 -16.99 -11.36 -41.52
C GLY A 60 -17.48 -10.97 -40.12
N GLU A 61 -18.56 -11.61 -39.68
CA GLU A 61 -19.17 -11.44 -38.36
C GLU A 61 -18.13 -11.58 -37.22
N PRO A 62 -18.25 -10.83 -36.12
CA PRO A 62 -17.60 -11.25 -34.89
C PRO A 62 -18.45 -12.35 -34.27
N VAL A 63 -18.01 -13.59 -34.47
CA VAL A 63 -18.31 -14.70 -33.58
C VAL A 63 -18.01 -14.23 -32.15
N GLY A 64 -19.01 -14.31 -31.28
CA GLY A 64 -18.89 -13.95 -29.87
C GLY A 64 -17.77 -14.73 -29.21
N ASP A 65 -16.64 -14.06 -29.02
CA ASP A 65 -15.56 -14.55 -28.20
C ASP A 65 -15.99 -14.34 -26.74
N VAL A 66 -16.46 -15.43 -26.12
CA VAL A 66 -16.54 -15.52 -24.65
C VAL A 66 -15.11 -15.76 -24.15
N THR A 67 -14.24 -14.77 -24.36
CA THR A 67 -13.04 -14.63 -23.55
C THR A 67 -13.52 -14.10 -22.21
N GLY A 68 -13.44 -14.95 -21.18
CA GLY A 68 -13.49 -14.51 -19.80
C GLY A 68 -12.33 -13.55 -19.58
N SER A 69 -12.53 -12.28 -19.92
CA SER A 69 -11.65 -11.20 -19.53
C SER A 69 -11.70 -11.19 -18.02
N VAL A 70 -10.61 -11.60 -17.37
CA VAL A 70 -10.38 -11.27 -15.98
C VAL A 70 -10.36 -9.76 -15.95
N LEU A 71 -11.53 -9.16 -15.65
CA LEU A 71 -11.66 -7.72 -15.58
C LEU A 71 -10.59 -7.21 -14.62
N ALA A 72 -9.81 -6.24 -15.07
CA ALA A 72 -8.82 -5.61 -14.21
C ALA A 72 -9.52 -5.04 -12.98
N PRO A 73 -8.93 -5.16 -11.77
CA PRO A 73 -9.50 -4.60 -10.57
C PRO A 73 -9.86 -3.13 -10.75
N SER A 74 -11.00 -2.76 -10.20
CA SER A 74 -11.59 -1.44 -10.38
C SER A 74 -11.88 -0.78 -9.03
N GLU A 75 -12.41 0.45 -9.05
CA GLU A 75 -12.90 1.09 -7.82
C GLU A 75 -13.96 0.22 -7.11
N ALA A 76 -14.76 -0.55 -7.85
CA ALA A 76 -15.73 -1.48 -7.26
C ALA A 76 -15.07 -2.55 -6.37
N ASP A 77 -13.80 -2.86 -6.63
CA ASP A 77 -12.98 -3.79 -5.85
C ASP A 77 -12.24 -3.12 -4.69
N GLY A 78 -12.38 -1.80 -4.52
CA GLY A 78 -11.64 -1.03 -3.50
C GLY A 78 -10.29 -0.51 -3.99
N VAL A 79 -10.01 -0.51 -5.29
CA VAL A 79 -8.77 0.08 -5.83
C VAL A 79 -8.77 1.59 -5.66
N ILE A 80 -7.71 2.11 -5.03
CA ILE A 80 -7.33 3.53 -5.07
C ILE A 80 -6.21 3.66 -6.11
N ARG A 81 -6.39 4.52 -7.12
CA ARG A 81 -5.42 4.64 -8.23
C ARG A 81 -4.21 5.46 -7.85
N ASP A 82 -3.10 5.21 -8.53
CA ASP A 82 -1.88 6.01 -8.37
C ASP A 82 -2.16 7.50 -8.61
N GLY A 83 -1.76 8.33 -7.64
CA GLY A 83 -1.98 9.78 -7.66
C GLY A 83 -3.30 10.22 -7.05
N ASP A 84 -4.27 9.32 -6.85
CA ASP A 84 -5.42 9.60 -6.00
C ASP A 84 -4.97 9.69 -4.54
N GLN A 85 -5.52 10.66 -3.81
CA GLN A 85 -5.21 10.89 -2.40
C GLN A 85 -6.51 11.05 -1.61
N PRO A 86 -7.35 10.01 -1.51
CA PRO A 86 -8.60 10.11 -0.79
C PRO A 86 -8.35 10.31 0.70
N THR A 87 -9.34 10.92 1.33
CA THR A 87 -9.45 11.11 2.76
C THR A 87 -10.48 10.14 3.32
N VAL A 88 -10.52 10.04 4.65
CA VAL A 88 -11.53 9.27 5.38
C VAL A 88 -12.96 9.86 5.27
N PHE A 89 -13.12 10.97 4.55
CA PHE A 89 -14.42 11.61 4.30
C PHE A 89 -14.97 11.32 2.90
N ASP A 90 -14.18 10.73 2.00
CA ASP A 90 -14.58 10.37 0.63
C ASP A 90 -15.38 9.05 0.61
N VAL A 91 -16.48 9.02 1.34
CA VAL A 91 -17.31 7.82 1.61
C VAL A 91 -18.07 7.29 0.38
N ASP A 92 -18.09 8.04 -0.71
CA ASP A 92 -18.60 7.61 -2.01
C ASP A 92 -17.66 6.62 -2.71
N ARG A 93 -16.39 6.56 -2.29
CA ARG A 93 -15.44 5.56 -2.77
C ARG A 93 -15.60 4.27 -1.99
N GLU A 94 -15.68 3.15 -2.71
CA GLU A 94 -15.87 1.81 -2.13
C GLU A 94 -14.81 1.46 -1.08
N ALA A 95 -13.55 1.85 -1.29
CA ALA A 95 -12.47 1.61 -0.34
C ALA A 95 -12.70 2.28 1.03
N ILE A 96 -13.49 3.37 1.09
CA ILE A 96 -13.78 4.09 2.34
C ILE A 96 -15.20 3.78 2.83
N GLY A 97 -16.18 3.80 1.93
CA GLY A 97 -17.60 3.59 2.27
C GLY A 97 -17.94 2.18 2.77
N LYS A 98 -17.07 1.19 2.54
CA LYS A 98 -17.22 -0.19 3.04
C LYS A 98 -16.35 -0.53 4.24
N LEU A 99 -15.63 0.44 4.82
CA LEU A 99 -15.00 0.24 6.11
C LEU A 99 -16.06 -0.01 7.18
N ASP A 100 -15.68 -0.74 8.24
CA ASP A 100 -16.51 -0.88 9.42
C ASP A 100 -16.93 0.53 9.92
N PRO A 101 -18.23 0.78 10.18
CA PRO A 101 -18.70 2.11 10.54
C PRO A 101 -18.03 2.69 11.79
N ALA A 102 -17.67 1.87 12.78
CA ALA A 102 -17.01 2.35 13.99
C ALA A 102 -15.54 2.71 13.72
N LEU A 103 -14.86 1.93 12.87
CA LEU A 103 -13.52 2.27 12.38
C LEU A 103 -13.55 3.60 11.62
N LEU A 104 -14.48 3.76 10.67
CA LEU A 104 -14.61 4.97 9.88
C LEU A 104 -14.88 6.21 10.76
N GLU A 105 -15.74 6.09 11.76
CA GLU A 105 -16.01 7.18 12.70
C GLU A 105 -14.75 7.55 13.51
N ALA A 106 -14.01 6.56 14.00
CA ALA A 106 -12.76 6.79 14.73
C ALA A 106 -11.72 7.51 13.85
N LEU A 107 -11.59 7.08 12.58
CA LEU A 107 -10.71 7.70 11.59
C LEU A 107 -11.09 9.15 11.31
N GLN A 108 -12.37 9.45 11.14
CA GLN A 108 -12.85 10.81 10.88
C GLN A 108 -12.62 11.77 12.07
N ARG A 109 -12.78 11.28 13.31
CA ARG A 109 -12.42 12.05 14.51
C ARG A 109 -10.92 12.32 14.57
N ALA A 110 -10.10 11.28 14.36
CA ALA A 110 -8.64 11.40 14.37
C ALA A 110 -8.13 12.35 13.27
N ALA A 111 -8.65 12.23 12.04
CA ALA A 111 -8.28 13.09 10.91
C ALA A 111 -8.67 14.56 11.14
N THR A 112 -9.80 14.82 11.79
CA THR A 112 -10.22 16.18 12.16
C THR A 112 -9.24 16.82 13.14
N ASP A 113 -8.86 16.09 14.19
CA ASP A 113 -7.91 16.58 15.20
C ASP A 113 -6.48 16.70 14.64
N ALA A 114 -6.07 15.76 13.78
CA ALA A 114 -4.80 15.85 13.07
C ALA A 114 -4.72 17.10 12.18
N ALA A 115 -5.82 17.46 11.49
CA ALA A 115 -5.88 18.65 10.67
C ALA A 115 -5.71 19.95 11.49
N HIS A 116 -6.19 19.98 12.74
CA HIS A 116 -5.94 21.10 13.65
C HIS A 116 -4.45 21.25 14.03
N ASP A 117 -3.71 20.13 14.02
CA ASP A 117 -2.26 20.10 14.18
C ASP A 117 -1.49 20.32 12.86
N GLY A 118 -2.19 20.58 11.75
CA GLY A 118 -1.59 20.77 10.42
C GLY A 118 -1.13 19.46 9.76
N VAL A 119 -1.64 18.32 10.24
CA VAL A 119 -1.35 16.98 9.71
C VAL A 119 -2.55 16.48 8.91
N ASP A 120 -2.30 16.08 7.67
CA ASP A 120 -3.32 15.62 6.75
C ASP A 120 -3.27 14.10 6.59
N VAL A 121 -4.38 13.42 6.91
CA VAL A 121 -4.48 11.95 6.89
C VAL A 121 -5.10 11.50 5.57
N ARG A 122 -4.38 10.65 4.84
CA ARG A 122 -4.78 10.07 3.56
C ARG A 122 -4.93 8.56 3.67
N VAL A 123 -5.85 8.01 2.88
CA VAL A 123 -6.10 6.58 2.77
C VAL A 123 -5.35 6.07 1.54
N ASN A 124 -4.40 5.16 1.76
CA ASN A 124 -3.67 4.48 0.69
C ASN A 124 -4.41 3.21 0.25
N SER A 125 -5.02 2.50 1.19
CA SER A 125 -5.85 1.31 0.97
C SER A 125 -6.89 1.23 2.08
N GLY A 126 -8.13 0.87 1.76
CA GLY A 126 -9.19 0.69 2.75
C GLY A 126 -9.83 -0.68 2.59
N TRP A 127 -11.16 -0.73 2.52
CA TRP A 127 -11.84 -1.96 2.13
C TRP A 127 -11.39 -2.44 0.75
N ARG A 128 -11.21 -3.74 0.58
CA ARG A 128 -10.97 -4.36 -0.73
C ARG A 128 -11.73 -5.66 -0.91
N SER A 129 -12.06 -5.98 -2.17
CA SER A 129 -12.73 -7.25 -2.49
C SER A 129 -11.80 -8.45 -2.25
N ALA A 130 -12.39 -9.61 -1.95
CA ALA A 130 -11.64 -10.86 -1.80
C ALA A 130 -10.87 -11.23 -3.09
N ALA A 131 -11.40 -10.88 -4.26
CA ALA A 131 -10.72 -11.11 -5.54
C ALA A 131 -9.50 -10.20 -5.72
N LEU A 132 -9.58 -8.93 -5.31
CA LEU A 132 -8.43 -8.04 -5.28
C LEU A 132 -7.38 -8.53 -4.28
N GLN A 133 -7.81 -8.96 -3.09
CA GLN A 133 -6.93 -9.55 -2.09
C GLN A 133 -6.17 -10.77 -2.62
N ASP A 134 -6.88 -11.69 -3.30
CA ASP A 134 -6.27 -12.89 -3.86
C ASP A 134 -5.20 -12.53 -4.90
N ARG A 135 -5.52 -11.57 -5.78
CA ARG A 135 -4.56 -11.07 -6.76
C ARG A 135 -3.31 -10.50 -6.10
N MET A 136 -3.47 -9.66 -5.07
CA MET A 136 -2.34 -9.10 -4.33
C MET A 136 -1.49 -10.18 -3.66
N LEU A 137 -2.10 -11.25 -3.15
CA LEU A 137 -1.38 -12.39 -2.59
C LEU A 137 -0.58 -13.12 -3.67
N GLN A 138 -1.18 -13.38 -4.84
CA GLN A 138 -0.47 -14.01 -5.96
C GLN A 138 0.72 -13.16 -6.43
N ASP A 139 0.53 -11.84 -6.53
CA ASP A 139 1.60 -10.90 -6.89
C ASP A 139 2.73 -10.91 -5.85
N ALA A 140 2.39 -10.94 -4.56
CA ALA A 140 3.37 -11.05 -3.48
C ALA A 140 4.11 -12.39 -3.49
N ILE A 141 3.44 -13.51 -3.79
CA ILE A 141 4.10 -14.83 -3.94
C ILE A 141 5.10 -14.79 -5.09
N ALA A 142 4.73 -14.16 -6.22
CA ALA A 142 5.63 -14.01 -7.36
C ALA A 142 6.86 -13.16 -7.02
N GLU A 143 6.67 -12.08 -6.26
CA GLU A 143 7.76 -11.16 -5.85
C GLU A 143 8.68 -11.77 -4.79
N TYR A 144 8.12 -12.36 -3.73
CA TYR A 144 8.88 -12.89 -2.60
C TYR A 144 9.30 -14.36 -2.76
N GLY A 145 8.81 -15.02 -3.80
CA GLY A 145 9.22 -16.37 -4.22
C GLY A 145 8.61 -17.51 -3.41
N SER A 146 7.78 -17.24 -2.40
CA SER A 146 7.02 -18.26 -1.68
C SER A 146 5.81 -17.69 -0.94
N GLU A 147 4.82 -18.53 -0.68
CA GLU A 147 3.68 -18.22 0.21
C GLU A 147 4.14 -17.82 1.61
N ALA A 148 5.17 -18.48 2.14
CA ALA A 148 5.67 -18.21 3.49
C ALA A 148 6.27 -16.80 3.62
N GLU A 149 7.04 -16.34 2.64
CA GLU A 149 7.58 -14.97 2.65
C GLU A 149 6.50 -13.93 2.32
N ALA A 150 5.58 -14.24 1.40
CA ALA A 150 4.47 -13.36 1.06
C ALA A 150 3.51 -13.13 2.24
N ALA A 151 3.27 -14.15 3.06
CA ALA A 151 2.38 -14.09 4.22
C ALA A 151 2.84 -13.08 5.29
N ARG A 152 4.09 -12.61 5.23
CA ARG A 152 4.63 -11.56 6.10
C ARG A 152 4.18 -10.15 5.71
N TRP A 153 3.48 -10.01 4.59
CA TRP A 153 3.07 -8.72 4.02
C TRP A 153 1.63 -8.74 3.49
N VAL A 154 1.15 -9.89 3.02
CA VAL A 154 -0.17 -10.00 2.39
C VAL A 154 -0.92 -11.21 2.96
N ALA A 155 -2.01 -10.92 3.67
CA ALA A 155 -2.93 -11.93 4.18
C ALA A 155 -3.74 -12.62 3.07
N THR A 156 -4.32 -13.77 3.40
CA THR A 156 -5.24 -14.47 2.50
C THR A 156 -6.57 -13.72 2.34
N PRO A 157 -7.35 -14.00 1.28
CA PRO A 157 -8.73 -13.50 1.14
C PRO A 157 -9.65 -13.80 2.32
N ALA A 158 -9.41 -14.92 3.01
CA ALA A 158 -10.25 -15.35 4.13
C ALA A 158 -9.93 -14.64 5.45
N THR A 159 -8.69 -14.16 5.62
CA THR A 159 -8.20 -13.64 6.90
C THR A 159 -7.88 -12.15 6.89
N SER A 160 -7.85 -11.51 5.72
CA SER A 160 -7.49 -10.09 5.66
C SER A 160 -8.56 -9.18 6.28
N ALA A 161 -8.12 -8.35 7.22
CA ALA A 161 -8.94 -7.31 7.81
C ALA A 161 -9.40 -6.23 6.80
N HIS A 162 -8.69 -6.03 5.68
CA HIS A 162 -9.17 -5.15 4.61
C HIS A 162 -10.39 -5.72 3.89
N VAL A 163 -10.51 -7.05 3.80
CA VAL A 163 -11.66 -7.71 3.16
C VAL A 163 -12.91 -7.59 4.03
N SER A 164 -12.77 -7.69 5.36
CA SER A 164 -13.86 -7.48 6.30
C SER A 164 -14.19 -5.99 6.54
N GLY A 165 -13.31 -5.07 6.12
CA GLY A 165 -13.46 -3.64 6.35
C GLY A 165 -12.94 -3.16 7.72
N ASP A 166 -12.24 -4.02 8.46
CA ASP A 166 -11.74 -3.78 9.82
C ASP A 166 -10.33 -3.15 9.85
N ALA A 167 -9.72 -2.91 8.69
CA ALA A 167 -8.40 -2.31 8.56
C ALA A 167 -8.33 -1.22 7.48
N VAL A 168 -7.37 -0.32 7.66
CA VAL A 168 -7.03 0.75 6.71
C VAL A 168 -5.53 0.98 6.68
N ASP A 169 -5.00 1.22 5.48
CA ASP A 169 -3.63 1.67 5.26
C ASP A 169 -3.62 3.17 5.07
N LEU A 170 -2.87 3.86 5.92
CA LEU A 170 -2.84 5.32 5.99
C LEU A 170 -1.51 5.89 5.53
N GLY A 171 -1.52 7.19 5.26
CA GLY A 171 -0.33 7.99 4.98
C GLY A 171 -0.66 9.48 5.00
N PRO A 172 0.28 10.35 4.62
CA PRO A 172 1.71 10.11 4.44
C PRO A 172 2.44 9.92 5.79
N LEU A 173 3.78 9.78 5.77
CA LEU A 173 4.60 9.58 6.98
C LEU A 173 4.30 10.54 8.16
N PRO A 174 4.06 11.86 7.95
CA PRO A 174 3.64 12.74 9.04
C PRO A 174 2.33 12.34 9.72
N ALA A 175 1.37 11.81 8.96
CA ALA A 175 0.13 11.27 9.52
C ALA A 175 0.39 10.00 10.34
N LEU A 176 1.27 9.12 9.86
CA LEU A 176 1.67 7.91 10.57
C LEU A 176 2.38 8.24 11.89
N ASP A 177 3.27 9.23 11.90
CA ASP A 177 3.93 9.71 13.12
C ASP A 177 2.92 10.28 14.13
N TRP A 178 1.95 11.07 13.65
CA TRP A 178 0.89 11.62 14.49
C TRP A 178 0.02 10.51 15.10
N LEU A 179 -0.38 9.52 14.29
CA LEU A 179 -1.18 8.37 14.73
C LEU A 179 -0.42 7.45 15.68
N ALA A 180 0.88 7.23 15.48
CA ALA A 180 1.68 6.46 16.42
C ALA A 180 1.70 7.09 17.83
N GLN A 181 1.63 8.41 17.92
CA GLN A 181 1.64 9.14 19.20
C GLN A 181 0.24 9.33 19.81
N ARG A 182 -0.81 9.35 18.98
CA ARG A 182 -2.15 9.82 19.39
C ARG A 182 -3.31 8.89 19.03
N GLY A 183 -3.10 7.94 18.11
CA GLY A 183 -4.12 7.05 17.57
C GLY A 183 -4.87 6.27 18.63
N TRP A 184 -4.17 5.84 19.69
CA TRP A 184 -4.76 5.13 20.83
C TRP A 184 -5.97 5.84 21.44
N ARG A 185 -5.98 7.19 21.45
CA ARG A 185 -7.11 7.99 21.99
C ARG A 185 -8.42 7.77 21.24
N TYR A 186 -8.32 7.37 19.97
CA TYR A 186 -9.45 7.10 19.09
C TYR A 186 -9.71 5.59 18.94
N GLY A 187 -8.91 4.75 19.60
CA GLY A 187 -8.90 3.32 19.36
C GLY A 187 -8.14 2.89 18.11
N LEU A 188 -7.41 3.79 17.44
CA LEU A 188 -6.68 3.46 16.21
C LEU A 188 -5.28 2.98 16.55
N CYS A 189 -5.00 1.71 16.25
CA CYS A 189 -3.74 1.08 16.61
C CYS A 189 -3.04 0.49 15.38
N GLN A 190 -1.74 0.75 15.27
CA GLN A 190 -0.86 -0.03 14.41
C GLN A 190 -0.82 -1.45 14.95
N ILE A 191 -1.05 -2.45 14.08
CA ILE A 191 -1.13 -3.86 14.50
C ILE A 191 0.16 -4.62 14.23
N TYR A 192 0.85 -4.31 13.13
CA TYR A 192 2.07 -4.99 12.72
C TYR A 192 3.27 -4.04 12.72
N ALA A 193 4.36 -4.43 13.38
CA ALA A 193 5.55 -3.60 13.53
C ALA A 193 6.25 -3.32 12.19
N ASN A 194 6.14 -4.22 11.21
CA ASN A 194 6.67 -4.05 9.86
C ASN A 194 5.77 -3.20 8.93
N GLU A 195 4.54 -2.87 9.35
CA GLU A 195 3.55 -2.14 8.55
C GLU A 195 3.09 -0.88 9.29
N SER A 196 3.93 0.16 9.31
CA SER A 196 3.61 1.42 10.01
C SER A 196 2.38 2.16 9.47
N TRP A 197 1.87 1.72 8.32
CA TRP A 197 0.69 2.24 7.66
C TRP A 197 -0.60 1.50 8.02
N HIS A 198 -0.55 0.26 8.53
CA HIS A 198 -1.73 -0.59 8.76
C HIS A 198 -2.34 -0.33 10.14
N TYR A 199 -3.55 0.22 10.17
CA TYR A 199 -4.29 0.53 11.38
C TYR A 199 -5.61 -0.22 11.45
N GLU A 200 -5.96 -0.66 12.67
CA GLU A 200 -7.26 -1.25 12.98
C GLU A 200 -7.88 -0.59 14.22
N LEU A 201 -9.19 -0.75 14.39
CA LEU A 201 -9.88 -0.32 15.59
C LEU A 201 -9.65 -1.31 16.74
N ARG A 202 -9.27 -0.77 17.89
CA ARG A 202 -9.17 -1.42 19.20
C ARG A 202 -9.91 -0.53 20.20
N PRO A 203 -11.22 -0.74 20.42
CA PRO A 203 -12.05 0.17 21.21
C PRO A 203 -11.50 0.45 22.62
N ASP A 204 -10.91 -0.57 23.24
CA ASP A 204 -10.35 -0.48 24.59
C ASP A 204 -9.04 0.33 24.64
N ALA A 205 -8.40 0.61 23.50
CA ALA A 205 -7.12 1.31 23.47
C ALA A 205 -7.20 2.76 23.96
N ALA A 206 -8.39 3.38 23.94
CA ALA A 206 -8.59 4.70 24.55
C ALA A 206 -8.42 4.68 26.09
N THR A 207 -8.59 3.52 26.72
CA THR A 207 -8.42 3.33 28.17
C THR A 207 -7.10 2.62 28.48
N ASP A 208 -6.80 1.55 27.75
CA ASP A 208 -5.71 0.61 28.07
C ASP A 208 -4.44 0.86 27.25
N GLY A 209 -4.50 1.73 26.24
CA GLY A 209 -3.47 1.87 25.22
C GLY A 209 -3.56 0.80 24.14
N CYS A 210 -2.81 0.98 23.07
CA CYS A 210 -2.77 -0.03 22.00
C CYS A 210 -2.15 -1.34 22.50
N PRO A 211 -2.65 -2.51 22.02
CA PRO A 211 -2.02 -3.78 22.31
C PRO A 211 -0.59 -3.82 21.78
N GLU A 212 0.19 -4.78 22.28
CA GLU A 212 1.51 -5.06 21.69
C GLU A 212 1.36 -5.43 20.21
N MET A 213 2.20 -4.83 19.38
CA MET A 213 2.23 -5.13 17.94
C MET A 213 2.83 -6.52 17.71
N TYR A 214 2.27 -7.24 16.75
CA TYR A 214 2.92 -8.41 16.17
C TYR A 214 4.13 -7.97 15.34
N ALA A 215 5.14 -8.84 15.17
CA ALA A 215 6.28 -8.50 14.32
C ALA A 215 5.85 -8.32 12.86
N ASP A 216 4.98 -9.20 12.38
CA ASP A 216 4.33 -9.19 11.07
C ASP A 216 3.03 -10.05 11.12
N PRO A 217 2.19 -10.07 10.06
CA PRO A 217 0.93 -10.80 10.06
C PRO A 217 1.05 -12.31 10.36
N THR A 218 2.22 -12.92 10.17
CA THR A 218 2.40 -14.35 10.45
C THR A 218 2.38 -14.68 11.95
N GLU A 219 2.51 -13.68 12.83
CA GLU A 219 2.38 -13.87 14.28
C GLU A 219 0.96 -13.62 14.80
N ASP A 220 0.06 -13.06 13.99
CA ASP A 220 -1.33 -12.81 14.39
C ASP A 220 -2.16 -14.10 14.32
N PRO A 221 -2.73 -14.59 15.45
CA PRO A 221 -3.55 -15.79 15.48
C PRO A 221 -4.75 -15.74 14.52
N ARG A 222 -5.25 -14.56 14.17
CA ARG A 222 -6.35 -14.39 13.21
C ARG A 222 -5.97 -14.80 11.78
N MET A 223 -4.67 -14.85 11.47
CA MET A 223 -4.16 -15.24 10.16
C MET A 223 -4.02 -16.77 9.99
N HIS A 224 -4.32 -17.55 11.05
CA HIS A 224 -4.16 -19.01 11.08
C HIS A 224 -5.50 -19.72 11.42
N PRO A 225 -6.46 -19.78 10.47
CA PRO A 225 -7.77 -20.41 10.67
C PRO A 225 -7.72 -21.95 10.68
#